data_AF-A0A7V7VMU5-F1
#
_entry.id   AF-A0A7V7VMU5-F1
#
_cell.length_a   1.000
_cell.length_b   1.000
_cell.length_c   1.000
_cell.angle_alpha   90.00
_cell.angle_beta   90.00
_cell.angle_gamma   90.00
#
_symmetry.space_group_name_H-M   'P 1'
#
loop_
_entity.id
_entity.type
_entity.pdbx_description
1 polymer ?
#
loop_
_entity_poly.entity_id
_entity_poly.type
_entity_poly.pdbx_seq_one_letter_code
_entity_poly.pdbx_strand_id
1 'polypeptide(L)'
;MKKSRAFTLLELLIVISIIAIMASLALPHILSALTKGEMMQTASNARQLYLATQSMAIDAMTSGDTTAAWPGDMSSPSFSAWASALCSSYLSKSEFCKLCSAPGVIVTQDHFPTSGNQTAFRIYAVKESSE
;
A
#
# COMPACT_ATOMS: atom_id res chain seq x y z
N MET A 1 -62.55 3.63 18.72
CA MET A 1 -61.91 2.52 17.98
C MET A 1 -60.76 3.12 17.15
N LYS A 2 -59.51 2.83 17.49
CA LYS A 2 -58.34 3.35 16.73
C LYS A 2 -58.23 2.53 15.43
N LYS A 3 -58.41 3.18 14.27
CA LYS A 3 -58.12 2.57 12.96
C LYS A 3 -56.61 2.39 12.84
N SER A 4 -56.14 1.14 12.87
CA SER A 4 -54.77 0.80 12.53
C SER A 4 -54.56 1.08 11.03
N ARG A 5 -53.60 1.96 10.69
CA ARG A 5 -53.19 2.16 9.29
C ARG A 5 -52.40 0.92 8.85
N ALA A 6 -52.94 0.16 7.90
CA ALA A 6 -52.22 -0.94 7.26
C ALA A 6 -51.35 -0.38 6.13
N PHE A 7 -50.11 -0.87 6.05
CA PHE A 7 -49.15 -0.49 5.01
C PHE A 7 -49.57 -1.11 3.68
N THR A 8 -49.66 -0.32 2.62
CA THR A 8 -50.01 -0.81 1.28
C THR A 8 -48.77 -1.31 0.54
N LEU A 9 -48.95 -2.26 -0.37
CA LEU A 9 -47.87 -2.74 -1.25
C LEU A 9 -47.28 -1.60 -2.11
N LEU A 10 -48.10 -0.62 -2.47
CA LEU A 10 -47.68 0.53 -3.28
C LEU A 10 -46.77 1.48 -2.49
N GLU A 11 -47.05 1.72 -1.20
CA GLU A 11 -46.17 2.48 -0.32
C GLU A 11 -44.80 1.79 -0.20
N LEU A 12 -44.77 0.46 -0.10
CA LEU A 12 -43.50 -0.28 -0.06
C LEU A 12 -42.74 -0.18 -1.40
N LEU A 13 -43.45 -0.31 -2.52
CA LEU A 13 -42.89 -0.28 -3.87
C LEU A 13 -42.24 1.07 -4.21
N ILE A 14 -42.88 2.17 -3.85
CA ILE A 14 -42.34 3.52 -4.09
C ILE A 14 -41.07 3.74 -3.28
N VAL A 15 -41.03 3.27 -2.03
CA VAL A 15 -39.87 3.43 -1.15
C VAL A 15 -38.64 2.71 -1.72
N ILE A 16 -38.77 1.44 -2.13
CA ILE A 16 -37.63 0.72 -2.72
C ILE A 16 -37.18 1.34 -4.05
N SER A 17 -38.13 1.89 -4.83
CA SER A 17 -37.82 2.55 -6.11
C SER A 17 -36.99 3.82 -5.90
N ILE A 18 -37.35 4.64 -4.90
CA ILE A 18 -36.59 5.86 -4.56
C ILE A 18 -35.21 5.49 -3.99
N ILE A 19 -35.13 4.46 -3.13
CA ILE A 19 -33.83 3.96 -2.61
C ILE A 19 -32.94 3.48 -3.75
N ALA A 20 -33.49 2.77 -4.74
CA ALA A 20 -32.72 2.28 -5.90
C ALA A 20 -32.14 3.43 -6.74
N ILE A 21 -32.91 4.50 -6.98
CA ILE A 21 -32.43 5.68 -7.70
C ILE A 21 -31.29 6.34 -6.93
N MET A 22 -31.49 6.58 -5.62
CA MET A 22 -30.47 7.16 -4.74
C MET A 22 -29.19 6.32 -4.71
N ALA A 23 -29.32 4.99 -4.57
CA ALA A 23 -28.19 4.07 -4.55
C ALA A 23 -27.44 4.03 -5.89
N SER A 24 -28.15 4.07 -7.03
CA SER A 24 -27.55 4.03 -8.36
C SER A 24 -26.60 5.20 -8.62
N LEU A 25 -26.91 6.39 -8.07
CA LEU A 25 -26.07 7.58 -8.20
C LEU A 25 -24.88 7.56 -7.22
N ALA A 26 -25.02 6.89 -6.08
CA ALA A 26 -23.99 6.82 -5.05
C ALA A 26 -22.89 5.79 -5.36
N LEU A 27 -23.24 4.64 -5.96
CA LEU A 27 -22.32 3.53 -6.24
C LEU A 27 -21.02 3.92 -6.99
N PRO A 28 -21.06 4.63 -8.14
CA PRO A 28 -19.83 4.95 -8.89
C PRO A 28 -18.88 5.86 -8.09
N HIS A 29 -19.44 6.73 -7.24
CA HIS A 29 -18.65 7.61 -6.39
C HIS A 29 -17.96 6.83 -5.27
N ILE A 30 -18.64 5.85 -4.66
CA ILE A 30 -18.08 5.00 -3.62
C ILE A 30 -16.93 4.15 -4.18
N LEU A 31 -17.10 3.54 -5.35
CA LEU A 31 -16.04 2.75 -5.99
C LEU A 31 -14.79 3.60 -6.30
N SER A 32 -14.99 4.83 -6.79
CA SER A 32 -13.89 5.77 -7.03
C SER A 32 -13.22 6.26 -5.73
N ALA A 33 -13.97 6.37 -4.64
CA ALA A 33 -13.42 6.74 -3.34
C ALA A 33 -12.62 5.59 -2.70
N LEU A 34 -13.06 4.35 -2.86
CA LEU A 34 -12.35 3.16 -2.38
C LEU A 34 -10.99 3.02 -3.07
N THR A 35 -10.95 3.10 -4.41
CA THR A 35 -9.68 3.01 -5.16
C THR A 35 -8.70 4.12 -4.76
N LYS A 36 -9.18 5.35 -4.56
CA LYS A 36 -8.36 6.45 -4.01
C LYS A 36 -7.89 6.17 -2.57
N GLY A 37 -8.75 5.58 -1.74
CA GLY A 37 -8.42 5.15 -0.38
C GLY A 37 -7.28 4.15 -0.36
N GLU A 38 -7.34 3.16 -1.24
CA GLU A 38 -6.28 2.16 -1.40
C GLU A 38 -4.97 2.79 -1.91
N MET A 39 -5.03 3.70 -2.88
CA MET A 39 -3.84 4.44 -3.34
C MET A 39 -3.18 5.26 -2.22
N MET A 40 -3.99 5.93 -1.39
CA MET A 40 -3.49 6.67 -0.22
C MET A 40 -2.83 5.73 0.80
N GLN A 41 -3.37 4.53 0.99
CA GLN A 41 -2.76 3.51 1.83
C GLN A 41 -1.39 3.07 1.29
N THR A 42 -1.27 2.80 -0.01
CA THR A 42 0.01 2.43 -0.63
C THR A 42 1.05 3.56 -0.52
N ALA A 43 0.63 4.83 -0.66
CA ALA A 43 1.52 5.97 -0.46
C ALA A 43 1.99 6.08 1.01
N SER A 44 1.12 5.80 1.98
CA SER A 44 1.48 5.73 3.40
C SER A 44 2.49 4.61 3.67
N ASN A 45 2.28 3.42 3.06
CA ASN A 45 3.21 2.31 3.17
C ASN A 45 4.60 2.67 2.60
N ALA A 46 4.67 3.38 1.47
CA ALA A 46 5.93 3.86 0.90
C ALA A 46 6.67 4.80 1.85
N ARG A 47 5.94 5.69 2.54
CA ARG A 47 6.52 6.56 3.56
C ARG A 47 7.09 5.77 4.75
N GLN A 48 6.41 4.70 5.17
CA GLN A 48 6.92 3.83 6.24
C GLN A 48 8.23 3.13 5.84
N LEU A 49 8.32 2.65 4.59
CA LEU A 49 9.58 2.09 4.05
C LEU A 49 10.70 3.12 3.99
N TYR A 50 10.39 4.36 3.59
CA TYR A 50 11.36 5.46 3.58
C TYR A 50 11.90 5.73 4.99
N LEU A 51 11.02 5.85 5.99
CA LEU A 51 11.43 6.11 7.37
C LEU A 51 12.29 4.97 7.93
N ALA A 52 11.94 3.71 7.67
CA ALA A 52 12.73 2.56 8.07
C ALA A 52 14.12 2.55 7.39
N THR A 53 14.19 2.93 6.11
CA THR A 53 15.45 3.03 5.38
C THR A 53 16.31 4.17 5.93
N GLN A 54 15.69 5.30 6.27
CA GLN A 54 16.38 6.43 6.87
C GLN A 54 16.95 6.07 8.24
N SER A 55 16.22 5.38 9.10
CA SER A 55 16.76 4.92 10.40
C SER A 55 17.92 3.96 10.22
N MET A 56 17.79 3.01 9.29
CA MET A 56 18.84 2.05 8.96
C MET A 56 20.12 2.75 8.51
N ALA A 57 20.00 3.70 7.58
CA ALA A 57 21.15 4.44 7.06
C ALA A 57 21.85 5.31 8.12
N ILE A 58 21.08 5.95 9.01
CA ILE A 58 21.64 6.75 10.11
C ILE A 58 22.46 5.86 11.06
N ASP A 59 21.94 4.69 11.40
CA ASP A 59 22.62 3.75 12.29
C ASP A 59 23.88 3.16 11.64
N ALA A 60 23.83 2.84 10.33
CA ALA A 60 24.99 2.42 9.56
C ALA A 60 26.12 3.45 9.56
N MET A 61 25.80 4.75 9.47
CA MET A 61 26.81 5.81 9.56
C MET A 61 27.53 5.83 10.91
N THR A 62 26.85 5.47 12.00
CA THR A 62 27.45 5.47 13.34
C THR A 62 28.22 4.18 13.65
N SER A 63 27.78 3.05 13.10
CA SER A 63 28.38 1.73 13.32
C SER A 63 29.50 1.39 12.32
N GLY A 64 29.61 2.14 11.22
CA GLY A 64 30.55 1.86 10.13
C GLY A 64 30.15 0.66 9.27
N ASP A 65 28.91 0.17 9.40
CA ASP A 65 28.38 -0.93 8.60
C ASP A 65 28.00 -0.44 7.20
N THR A 66 28.71 -0.92 6.18
CA THR A 66 28.44 -0.57 4.77
C THR A 66 27.34 -1.44 4.14
N THR A 67 26.81 -2.42 4.88
CA THR A 67 25.76 -3.33 4.41
C THR A 67 24.35 -2.82 4.70
N ALA A 68 24.19 -1.90 5.66
CA ALA A 68 22.92 -1.33 6.08
C ALA A 68 22.80 0.17 5.69
N ALA A 69 23.23 0.54 4.48
CA ALA A 69 23.23 1.93 4.01
C ALA A 69 22.02 2.26 3.11
N TRP A 70 21.93 3.53 2.66
CA TRP A 70 21.04 3.86 1.55
C TRP A 70 21.38 3.00 0.33
N PRO A 71 20.39 2.59 -0.50
CA PRO A 71 20.63 1.72 -1.65
C PRO A 71 21.74 2.19 -2.60
N GLY A 72 21.96 3.50 -2.72
CA GLY A 72 23.03 4.07 -3.55
C GLY A 72 24.43 3.98 -2.93
N ASP A 73 24.52 3.84 -1.61
CA ASP A 73 25.78 3.82 -0.86
C ASP A 73 26.22 2.39 -0.50
N MET A 74 25.42 1.38 -0.83
CA MET A 74 25.73 -0.03 -0.62
C MET A 74 26.83 -0.50 -1.58
N SER A 75 27.73 -1.38 -1.11
CA SER A 75 28.80 -1.97 -1.92
C SER A 75 28.32 -2.86 -3.07
N SER A 76 27.08 -3.35 -3.01
CA SER A 76 26.40 -4.11 -4.07
C SER A 76 24.95 -3.65 -4.16
N PRO A 77 24.69 -2.52 -4.85
CA PRO A 77 23.39 -1.87 -4.86
C PRO A 77 22.38 -2.72 -5.63
N SER A 78 21.55 -3.45 -4.90
CA SER A 78 20.45 -4.23 -5.46
C SER A 78 19.23 -4.10 -4.56
N PHE A 79 18.04 -4.19 -5.17
CA PHE A 79 16.79 -4.14 -4.42
C PHE A 79 16.73 -5.23 -3.34
N SER A 80 17.18 -6.44 -3.68
CA SER A 80 17.22 -7.57 -2.74
C SER A 80 18.18 -7.32 -1.58
N ALA A 81 19.37 -6.73 -1.83
CA ALA A 81 20.32 -6.43 -0.77
C ALA A 81 19.74 -5.39 0.20
N TRP A 82 19.22 -4.27 -0.32
CA TRP A 82 18.56 -3.24 0.49
C TRP A 82 17.41 -3.82 1.32
N ALA A 83 16.51 -4.56 0.67
CA ALA A 83 15.36 -5.12 1.34
C ALA A 83 15.79 -6.13 2.43
N SER A 84 16.81 -6.95 2.18
CA SER A 84 17.34 -7.90 3.16
C SER A 84 18.01 -7.22 4.36
N ALA A 85 18.71 -6.11 4.15
CA ALA A 85 19.31 -5.31 5.22
C ALA A 85 18.24 -4.61 6.06
N LEU A 86 17.20 -4.08 5.42
CA LEU A 86 16.06 -3.50 6.13
C LEU A 86 15.35 -4.55 7.00
N CYS A 87 15.22 -5.76 6.48
CA CYS A 87 14.54 -6.85 7.16
C CYS A 87 15.37 -7.55 8.25
N SER A 88 16.67 -7.23 8.39
CA SER A 88 17.50 -7.88 9.41
C SER A 88 17.23 -7.32 10.81
N SER A 89 17.02 -6.00 10.92
CA SER A 89 16.98 -5.30 12.20
C SER A 89 15.85 -4.27 12.32
N TYR A 90 15.29 -3.77 11.21
CA TYR A 90 14.36 -2.63 11.22
C TYR A 90 12.92 -3.03 10.93
N LEU A 91 12.71 -4.12 10.19
CA LEU A 91 11.38 -4.55 9.79
C LEU A 91 11.28 -6.08 9.75
N SER A 92 10.13 -6.65 10.13
CA SER A 92 9.94 -8.08 9.87
C SER A 92 9.73 -8.34 8.38
N LYS A 93 10.15 -9.50 7.88
CA LYS A 93 9.88 -9.90 6.48
C LYS A 93 8.38 -9.85 6.13
N SER A 94 7.52 -10.14 7.10
CA SER A 94 6.05 -10.08 6.94
C SER A 94 5.55 -8.67 6.77
N GLU A 95 6.06 -7.73 7.56
CA GLU A 95 5.70 -6.33 7.46
C GLU A 95 6.22 -5.73 6.16
N PHE A 96 7.46 -6.04 5.78
CA PHE A 96 8.01 -5.62 4.49
C PHE A 96 7.13 -6.03 3.32
N CYS A 97 6.74 -7.31 3.26
CA CYS A 97 5.86 -7.81 2.21
C CYS A 97 4.50 -7.10 2.19
N LYS A 98 3.93 -6.78 3.37
CA LYS A 98 2.68 -6.01 3.47
C LYS A 98 2.85 -4.57 2.98
N LEU A 99 3.96 -3.92 3.33
CA LEU A 99 4.23 -2.54 2.88
C LEU A 99 4.47 -2.48 1.37
N CYS A 100 5.07 -3.51 0.79
CA CYS A 100 5.28 -3.66 -0.64
C CYS A 100 4.07 -4.18 -1.42
N SER A 101 2.92 -4.43 -0.75
CA SER A 101 1.69 -4.88 -1.38
C SER A 101 0.71 -3.73 -1.61
N ALA A 102 -0.08 -3.83 -2.69
CA ALA A 102 -1.14 -2.90 -3.04
C ALA A 102 -2.27 -3.67 -3.76
N PRO A 103 -3.45 -3.07 -3.99
CA PRO A 103 -4.51 -3.76 -4.73
C PRO A 103 -4.01 -4.27 -6.08
N GLY A 104 -4.14 -5.58 -6.31
CA GLY A 104 -3.67 -6.26 -7.53
C GLY A 104 -2.24 -6.79 -7.50
N VAL A 105 -1.42 -6.44 -6.50
CA VAL A 105 -0.06 -6.98 -6.32
C VAL A 105 0.14 -7.41 -4.87
N ILE A 106 0.22 -8.73 -4.65
CA ILE A 106 0.46 -9.32 -3.32
C ILE A 106 1.88 -9.87 -3.29
N VAL A 107 2.69 -9.35 -2.36
CA VAL A 107 4.04 -9.86 -2.10
C VAL A 107 3.96 -10.87 -0.96
N THR A 108 4.42 -12.10 -1.20
CA THR A 108 4.41 -13.20 -0.22
C THR A 108 5.79 -13.44 0.37
N GLN A 109 5.87 -13.89 1.62
CA GLN A 109 7.14 -14.10 2.33
C GLN A 109 8.05 -15.17 1.71
N ASP A 110 7.47 -16.16 1.03
CA ASP A 110 8.22 -17.29 0.42
C ASP A 110 9.08 -16.85 -0.78
N HIS A 111 8.72 -15.73 -1.39
CA HIS A 111 9.46 -15.08 -2.47
C HIS A 111 9.75 -13.65 -2.04
N PHE A 112 10.66 -13.49 -1.07
CA PHE A 112 11.19 -12.17 -0.73
C PHE A 112 11.61 -11.49 -2.04
N PRO A 113 11.11 -10.30 -2.36
CA PRO A 113 11.13 -9.81 -3.73
C PRO A 113 12.58 -9.63 -4.18
N THR A 114 13.00 -10.52 -5.10
CA THR A 114 14.36 -10.54 -5.67
C THR A 114 14.51 -9.51 -6.77
N SER A 115 13.40 -8.89 -7.20
CA SER A 115 13.35 -7.84 -8.22
C SER A 115 12.28 -6.81 -7.87
N GLY A 116 12.59 -5.52 -8.12
CA GLY A 116 11.66 -4.41 -7.83
C GLY A 116 10.32 -4.51 -8.57
N ASN A 117 10.29 -5.21 -9.72
CA ASN A 117 9.10 -5.37 -10.56
C ASN A 117 8.02 -6.30 -9.99
N GLN A 118 8.31 -7.03 -8.90
CA GLN A 118 7.34 -7.90 -8.23
C GLN A 118 6.63 -7.23 -7.05
N THR A 119 6.87 -5.95 -6.83
CA THR A 119 6.25 -5.18 -5.75
C THR A 119 5.21 -4.20 -6.29
N ALA A 120 4.39 -3.65 -5.39
CA ALA A 120 3.49 -2.55 -5.71
C ALA A 120 4.20 -1.29 -6.21
N PHE A 121 5.52 -1.19 -5.98
CA PHE A 121 6.33 -0.04 -6.35
C PHE A 121 7.14 -0.34 -7.61
N ARG A 122 7.15 0.61 -8.55
CA ARG A 122 8.12 0.60 -9.63
C ARG A 122 9.39 1.27 -9.17
N ILE A 123 10.48 0.54 -9.25
CA ILE A 123 11.79 0.96 -8.76
C ILE A 123 12.67 1.26 -9.97
N TYR A 124 13.20 2.46 -10.00
CA TYR A 124 14.11 2.91 -11.04
C TYR A 124 15.50 3.07 -10.44
N ALA A 125 16.50 2.53 -11.13
CA ALA A 125 17.88 2.89 -10.85
C ALA A 125 18.07 4.33 -11.32
N VAL A 126 18.21 5.26 -10.37
CA VAL A 126 18.58 6.63 -10.69
C VAL A 126 20.10 6.67 -10.74
N LYS A 127 20.65 6.75 -11.95
CA LYS A 127 22.04 7.16 -12.14
C LYS A 127 22.06 8.69 -12.15
N GLU A 128 23.02 9.31 -11.47
CA GLU A 128 23.28 10.74 -11.72
C GLU A 128 23.60 10.87 -13.21
N SER A 129 22.76 11.64 -13.91
CA SER A 129 23.01 12.06 -15.28
C SER A 129 24.12 13.10 -15.27
N SER A 130 25.36 12.63 -15.15
CA SER A 130 26.53 13.31 -15.65
C SER A 130 27.09 12.43 -16.78
N GLU A 131 27.34 13.06 -17.92
CA GLU A 131 28.07 12.55 -19.08
C GLU A 131 29.06 11.41 -18.79
#